data_AF-A0A506VHN0-F1
#
_entry.id   AF-A0A506VHN0-F1
#
_cell.length_a   1.000
_cell.length_b   1.000
_cell.length_c   1.000
_cell.angle_alpha   90.00
_cell.angle_beta   90.00
_cell.angle_gamma   90.00
#
_symmetry.space_group_name_H-M   'P 1'
#
loop_
_entity.id
_entity.type
_entity.pdbx_description
1 polymer ?
#
loop_
_entity_poly.entity_id
_entity_poly.type
_entity_poly.pdbx_seq_one_letter_code
_entity_poly.pdbx_strand_id
1 'polypeptide(L)'
;MTTENPEAAMTFGELLALIGEQQRRLIVLENAFSYLGFCLDDKSNQLLIHSLRLEAQNQNYDEAMQQHFARLADELEKRHSPVRIQSDSDD
;
A
#
# COMPACT_ATOMS: atom_id res chain seq x y z
N MET A 1 32.16 -1.32 -18.36
CA MET A 1 31.81 -2.46 -17.50
C MET A 1 30.36 -2.79 -17.79
N THR A 2 30.13 -3.96 -18.38
CA THR A 2 28.79 -4.45 -18.72
C THR A 2 28.00 -4.62 -17.43
N THR A 3 26.94 -3.85 -17.26
CA THR A 3 25.90 -4.10 -16.27
C THR A 3 25.21 -5.39 -16.68
N GLU A 4 25.77 -6.52 -16.29
CA GLU A 4 25.14 -7.83 -16.46
C GLU A 4 23.79 -7.78 -15.76
N ASN A 5 22.72 -7.92 -16.53
CA ASN A 5 21.37 -7.92 -16.02
C ASN A 5 21.19 -9.24 -15.26
N PRO A 6 21.19 -9.25 -13.91
CA PRO A 6 21.25 -10.49 -13.13
C PRO A 6 20.02 -11.38 -13.37
N GLU A 7 18.91 -10.77 -13.78
CA GLU A 7 17.68 -11.44 -14.20
C GLU A 7 17.84 -12.25 -15.49
N ALA A 8 18.77 -11.86 -16.39
CA ALA A 8 19.04 -12.57 -17.63
C ALA A 8 19.92 -13.82 -17.44
N ALA A 9 20.60 -13.93 -16.30
CA ALA A 9 21.42 -15.09 -15.92
C ALA A 9 20.66 -16.09 -15.03
N MET A 10 19.47 -15.74 -14.52
CA MET A 10 18.65 -16.59 -13.67
C MET A 10 17.85 -17.61 -14.49
N THR A 11 17.76 -18.83 -13.98
CA THR A 11 16.83 -19.82 -14.51
C THR A 11 15.39 -19.40 -14.23
N PHE A 12 14.45 -19.88 -15.05
CA PHE A 12 13.02 -19.58 -14.87
C PHE A 12 12.51 -19.93 -13.46
N GLY A 13 13.03 -21.00 -12.85
CA GLY A 13 12.68 -21.39 -11.48
C GLY A 13 13.17 -20.40 -10.42
N GLU A 14 14.35 -19.82 -10.60
CA GLU A 14 14.90 -18.80 -9.69
C GLU A 14 14.14 -17.47 -9.80
N LEU A 15 13.71 -17.10 -11.01
CA LEU A 15 12.83 -15.94 -11.22
C LEU A 15 11.48 -16.10 -10.50
N LEU A 16 10.86 -17.29 -10.57
CA LEU A 16 9.61 -17.55 -9.85
C LEU A 16 9.78 -17.50 -8.33
N ALA A 17 10.88 -18.04 -7.80
CA ALA A 17 11.20 -17.96 -6.38
C ALA A 17 11.42 -16.51 -5.92
N LEU A 18 12.12 -15.70 -6.74
CA LEU A 18 12.35 -14.29 -6.48
C LEU A 18 11.03 -13.50 -6.50
N ILE A 19 10.18 -13.69 -7.51
CA ILE A 19 8.86 -13.06 -7.59
C ILE A 19 8.01 -13.42 -6.37
N GLY A 20 7.98 -14.71 -6.00
CA GLY A 20 7.25 -15.17 -4.82
C GLY A 20 7.75 -14.54 -3.52
N GLU A 21 9.06 -14.31 -3.40
CA GLU A 21 9.62 -13.60 -2.24
C GLU A 21 9.29 -12.10 -2.26
N GLN A 22 9.36 -11.43 -3.42
CA GLN A 22 8.94 -10.03 -3.52
C GLN A 22 7.45 -9.86 -3.18
N GLN A 23 6.58 -10.78 -3.61
CA GLN A 23 5.17 -10.78 -3.24
C GLN A 23 4.97 -10.92 -1.73
N ARG A 24 5.68 -11.83 -1.06
CA ARG A 24 5.61 -11.95 0.41
C ARG A 24 6.05 -10.66 1.11
N ARG A 25 7.15 -10.04 0.67
CA ARG A 25 7.62 -8.77 1.22
C ARG A 25 6.60 -7.65 1.03
N LEU A 26 5.96 -7.57 -0.14
CA LEU A 26 4.89 -6.60 -0.41
C LEU A 26 3.69 -6.82 0.50
N ILE A 27 3.23 -8.07 0.68
CA ILE A 27 2.11 -8.39 1.58
C ILE A 27 2.40 -7.95 3.03
N VAL A 28 3.62 -8.15 3.52
CA VAL A 28 4.01 -7.69 4.86
C VAL A 28 3.95 -6.17 4.96
N LEU A 29 4.43 -5.45 3.94
CA LEU A 29 4.35 -3.99 3.89
C LEU A 29 2.91 -3.49 3.82
N GLU A 30 2.07 -4.07 2.97
CA GLU A 30 0.64 -3.75 2.86
C GLU A 30 -0.08 -3.94 4.20
N ASN A 31 0.23 -5.01 4.91
CA ASN A 31 -0.28 -5.24 6.26
C ASN A 31 0.23 -4.20 7.26
N ALA A 32 1.51 -3.85 7.24
CA ALA A 32 2.04 -2.81 8.13
C ALA A 32 1.40 -1.44 7.87
N PHE A 33 1.27 -1.04 6.59
CA PHE A 33 0.61 0.21 6.21
C PHE A 33 -0.88 0.23 6.56
N SER A 34 -1.54 -0.92 6.46
CA SER A 34 -2.91 -1.12 6.91
C SER A 34 -3.12 -0.83 8.41
N TYR A 35 -2.07 -0.95 9.24
CA TYR A 35 -2.11 -0.58 10.66
C TYR A 35 -1.68 0.86 10.94
N LEU A 36 -1.12 1.57 9.96
CA LEU A 36 -0.56 2.92 10.15
C LEU A 36 -1.62 3.91 10.64
N GLY A 37 -2.85 3.78 10.16
CA GLY A 37 -3.98 4.60 10.61
C GLY A 37 -4.33 4.47 12.09
N PHE A 38 -3.94 3.38 12.77
CA PHE A 38 -4.07 3.24 14.22
C PHE A 38 -2.93 3.92 14.99
N CYS A 39 -1.77 4.08 14.36
CA CYS A 39 -0.59 4.68 14.97
C CYS A 39 -0.55 6.21 14.81
N LEU A 40 -1.31 6.75 13.86
CA LEU A 40 -1.39 8.18 13.59
C LEU A 40 -2.59 8.82 14.29
N ASP A 41 -2.43 10.06 14.74
CA ASP A 41 -3.56 10.89 15.12
C ASP A 41 -4.42 11.25 13.89
N ASP A 42 -5.68 11.60 14.10
CA ASP A 42 -6.64 11.91 13.03
C ASP A 42 -6.11 12.90 12.00
N LYS A 43 -5.38 13.93 12.44
CA LYS A 43 -4.86 14.97 11.55
C LYS A 43 -3.71 14.44 10.70
N SER A 44 -2.78 13.69 11.30
CA SER A 44 -1.70 13.04 10.56
C SER A 44 -2.22 12.00 9.56
N ASN A 45 -3.27 11.26 9.92
CA ASN A 45 -3.88 10.28 9.03
C ASN A 45 -4.59 10.95 7.83
N GLN A 46 -5.34 12.03 8.07
CA GLN A 46 -5.93 12.83 6.99
C GLN A 46 -4.88 13.43 6.06
N LEU A 47 -3.76 13.92 6.61
CA LEU A 47 -2.65 14.43 5.82
C LEU A 47 -2.04 13.33 4.94
N LEU A 48 -1.84 12.12 5.48
CA LEU A 48 -1.36 10.97 4.73
C LEU A 48 -2.29 10.62 3.56
N ILE A 49 -3.60 10.52 3.81
CA ILE A 49 -4.61 10.24 2.77
C ILE A 49 -4.56 11.31 1.67
N HIS A 50 -4.48 12.58 2.05
CA HIS A 50 -4.37 13.69 1.10
C HIS A 50 -3.09 13.59 0.26
N SER A 51 -1.94 13.34 0.89
CA SER A 51 -0.66 13.17 0.19
C SER A 51 -0.71 12.00 -0.80
N LEU A 52 -1.31 10.87 -0.44
CA LEU A 52 -1.47 9.73 -1.35
C LEU A 52 -2.37 10.07 -2.55
N ARG A 53 -3.44 10.83 -2.34
CA ARG A 53 -4.31 11.31 -3.44
C ARG A 53 -3.59 12.28 -4.37
N LEU A 54 -2.72 13.14 -3.83
CA LEU A 54 -1.89 14.03 -4.63
C LEU A 54 -0.90 13.22 -5.48
N GLU A 55 -0.27 12.21 -4.88
CA GLU A 55 0.67 11.32 -5.57
C GLU A 55 -0.01 10.51 -6.68
N ALA A 56 -1.26 10.08 -6.47
CA ALA A 56 -2.06 9.42 -7.50
C ALA A 56 -2.36 10.30 -8.72
N GLN A 57 -2.34 11.63 -8.56
CA GLN A 57 -2.54 12.60 -9.65
C GLN A 57 -1.24 13.03 -10.32
N ASN A 58 -0.10 12.54 -9.84
CA ASN A 58 1.21 12.90 -10.35
C ASN A 58 1.43 12.27 -11.74
N GLN A 59 1.55 13.13 -12.75
CA GLN A 59 1.68 12.74 -14.16
C GLN A 59 3.02 12.08 -14.51
N ASN A 60 3.98 12.09 -13.59
CA ASN A 60 5.27 11.44 -13.77
C ASN A 60 5.21 9.92 -13.58
N TYR A 61 4.12 9.39 -13.02
CA TYR A 61 3.94 7.96 -12.81
C TYR A 61 3.17 7.29 -13.93
N ASP A 62 3.39 5.99 -14.07
CA ASP A 62 2.53 5.14 -14.88
C ASP A 62 1.14 4.97 -14.24
N GLU A 63 0.16 4.56 -15.05
CA GLU A 63 -1.22 4.39 -14.64
C GLU A 63 -1.38 3.36 -13.52
N ALA A 64 -0.54 2.33 -13.48
CA ALA A 64 -0.62 1.29 -12.45
C ALA A 64 -0.22 1.86 -11.09
N MET A 65 0.88 2.61 -11.03
CA MET A 65 1.36 3.26 -9.83
C MET A 65 0.37 4.32 -9.32
N GLN A 66 -0.22 5.11 -10.21
CA GLN A 66 -1.31 6.05 -9.86
C GLN A 66 -2.50 5.32 -9.22
N GLN A 67 -2.94 4.19 -9.81
CA GLN A 67 -4.01 3.37 -9.25
C GLN A 67 -3.64 2.78 -7.88
N HIS A 68 -2.39 2.36 -7.67
CA HIS A 68 -1.94 1.86 -6.38
C HIS A 68 -1.99 2.93 -5.29
N PHE A 69 -1.58 4.17 -5.60
CA PHE A 69 -1.72 5.29 -4.66
C PHE A 69 -3.19 5.60 -4.33
N ALA A 70 -4.07 5.65 -5.33
CA ALA A 70 -5.49 5.89 -5.14
C ALA A 70 -6.13 4.81 -4.26
N ARG A 71 -5.87 3.53 -4.55
CA ARG A 71 -6.38 2.39 -3.76
C ARG A 71 -5.92 2.45 -2.31
N LEU A 72 -4.65 2.77 -2.06
CA LEU A 72 -4.13 2.87 -0.69
C LEU A 72 -4.79 4.00 0.10
N ALA A 73 -5.03 5.15 -0.54
CA ALA A 73 -5.74 6.27 0.08
C ALA A 73 -7.17 5.86 0.49
N ASP A 74 -7.89 5.17 -0.40
CA ASP A 74 -9.26 4.70 -0.14
C ASP A 74 -9.33 3.67 1.00
N GLU A 75 -8.37 2.75 1.07
CA GLU A 75 -8.31 1.76 2.14
C GLU A 75 -8.01 2.40 3.51
N LEU A 76 -7.14 3.41 3.56
CA LEU A 76 -6.88 4.16 4.79
C LEU A 76 -8.10 4.98 5.23
N GLU A 77 -8.82 5.59 4.29
CA GLU A 77 -10.04 6.36 4.59
C GLU A 77 -11.18 5.47 5.12
N LYS A 78 -11.37 4.27 4.56
CA LYS A 78 -12.35 3.28 5.06
C LYS A 78 -12.06 2.83 6.48
N ARG A 79 -10.79 2.62 6.81
CA ARG A 79 -10.35 2.17 8.15
C ARG A 79 -10.38 3.29 9.18
N HIS A 80 -10.24 4.53 8.74
CA HIS A 80 -10.34 5.71 9.60
C HIS A 80 -11.79 6.12 9.87
N SER A 81 -12.73 5.75 9.00
CA SER A 81 -14.14 5.97 9.23
C SER A 81 -14.55 5.33 10.58
N PRO A 82 -15.13 6.10 11.51
CA PRO A 82 -15.45 5.58 12.82
C PRO A 82 -16.38 4.39 12.67
N VAL A 83 -15.93 3.22 13.12
CA VAL A 83 -16.82 2.08 13.33
C VAL A 83 -17.84 2.56 14.34
N ARG A 84 -19.07 2.83 13.87
CA ARG A 84 -20.22 2.99 14.76
C ARG A 84 -20.39 1.65 15.45
N ILE A 85 -19.73 1.47 16.59
CA ILE A 85 -20.11 0.45 17.54
C ILE A 85 -21.49 0.88 18.00
N GLN A 86 -22.53 0.28 17.42
CA GLN A 86 -23.88 0.35 17.98
C GLN A 86 -23.74 -0.16 19.41
N SER A 87 -23.76 0.76 20.36
CA SER A 87 -24.04 0.42 21.75
C SER A 87 -25.49 -0.05 21.76
N ASP A 88 -25.70 -1.36 21.68
CA ASP A 88 -26.95 -1.97 22.11
C ASP A 88 -27.09 -1.66 23.61
N SER A 89 -27.77 -0.55 23.88
CA SER A 89 -28.29 -0.20 25.19
C SER A 89 -29.81 -0.30 25.09
N ASP A 90 -30.30 -1.53 24.96
CA ASP A 90 -31.67 -1.90 25.33
C ASP A 90 -31.60 -2.49 26.76
N ASP A 91 -31.88 -1.66 27.77
CA ASP A 91 -32.82 -1.90 28.91
C ASP A 91 -32.82 -0.70 29.89
#